data_AF-A0A0D1EEQ0-F1
#
_entry.id   AF-A0A0D1EEQ0-F1
#
_cell.length_a   1.000
_cell.length_b   1.000
_cell.length_c   1.000
_cell.angle_alpha   90.00
_cell.angle_beta   90.00
_cell.angle_gamma   90.00
#
_symmetry.space_group_name_H-M   'P 1'
#
loop_
_entity.id
_entity.type
_entity.pdbx_description
1 polymer ?
#
loop_
_entity_poly.entity_id
_entity_poly.type
_entity_poly.pdbx_seq_one_letter_code
_entity_poly.pdbx_strand_id
1 'polypeptide(L)'
;MQVVLIMLATDFVQYWVHRAFHTFPFLWNFHAIHHWHHGSEREAIDINYASHFPIYDWFFGTHHLADKRWPETYGVVGDTVPRGYWRQFLYPFSARWRKTRAPQAHLTEPAE
;
A
#
# COMPACT_ATOMS: atom_id res chain seq x y z
N MET A 1 -2.47 -15.99 27.46
CA MET A 1 -2.33 -14.57 27.90
C MET A 1 -1.17 -13.84 27.24
N GLN A 2 0.02 -14.47 27.07
CA GLN A 2 1.17 -13.83 26.43
C GLN A 2 0.91 -13.31 25.01
N VAL A 3 0.24 -14.09 24.15
CA VAL A 3 -0.09 -13.65 22.78
C VAL A 3 -0.93 -12.37 22.78
N VAL A 4 -1.96 -12.30 23.62
CA VAL A 4 -2.82 -11.11 23.74
C VAL A 4 -2.02 -9.91 24.23
N LEU A 5 -1.14 -10.10 25.23
CA LEU A 5 -0.28 -9.02 25.70
C LEU A 5 0.69 -8.53 24.62
N ILE A 6 1.26 -9.44 23.82
CA ILE A 6 2.13 -9.07 22.70
C ILE A 6 1.34 -8.28 21.67
N MET A 7 0.15 -8.73 21.26
CA MET A 7 -0.70 -8.01 20.30
C MET A 7 -1.02 -6.58 20.78
N LEU A 8 -1.42 -6.42 22.04
CA LEU A 8 -1.72 -5.10 22.61
C LEU A 8 -0.48 -4.22 22.68
N ALA A 9 0.68 -4.79 23.04
CA ALA A 9 1.94 -4.07 23.08
C ALA A 9 2.39 -3.66 21.68
N THR A 10 2.27 -4.53 20.67
CA THR A 10 2.63 -4.22 19.29
C THR A 10 1.73 -3.15 18.71
N ASP A 11 0.41 -3.25 18.91
CA ASP A 11 -0.54 -2.23 18.43
C ASP A 11 -0.25 -0.86 19.03
N PHE A 12 0.04 -0.82 20.34
CA PHE A 12 0.42 0.41 21.04
C PHE A 12 1.70 1.01 20.45
N VAL A 13 2.76 0.22 20.31
CA VAL A 13 4.05 0.69 19.76
C VAL A 13 3.88 1.14 18.32
N GLN A 14 3.20 0.36 17.47
CA GLN A 14 2.95 0.69 16.07
C GLN A 14 2.17 1.99 15.92
N TYR A 15 1.14 2.23 16.76
CA TYR A 15 0.41 3.50 16.77
C TYR A 15 1.32 4.69 17.06
N TRP A 16 2.16 4.62 18.09
CA TRP A 16 3.06 5.72 18.45
C TRP A 16 4.13 5.96 17.40
N VAL A 17 4.68 4.89 16.81
CA VAL A 17 5.61 4.98 15.69
C VAL A 17 4.94 5.68 14.51
N HIS A 18 3.79 5.19 14.06
CA HIS A 18 3.03 5.82 12.97
C HIS A 18 2.71 7.29 13.25
N ARG A 19 2.31 7.63 14.47
CA ARG A 19 2.07 9.02 14.88
C ARG A 19 3.34 9.87 14.79
N ALA A 20 4.50 9.35 15.18
CA ALA A 20 5.77 10.06 15.04
C ALA A 20 6.09 10.35 13.56
N PHE A 21 5.86 9.38 12.66
CA PHE A 21 6.01 9.57 11.21
C PHE A 21 5.11 10.68 10.66
N HIS A 22 3.92 10.88 11.22
CA HIS A 22 3.03 11.99 10.86
C HIS A 22 3.31 13.32 11.58
N THR A 23 4.12 13.32 12.65
CA THR A 23 4.36 14.51 13.48
C THR A 23 5.68 15.20 13.13
N PHE A 24 6.73 14.43 12.85
CA PHE A 24 8.07 14.97 12.60
C PHE A 24 8.36 15.08 11.10
N PRO A 25 8.66 16.28 10.56
CA PRO A 25 8.88 16.48 9.12
C PRO A 25 9.97 15.60 8.51
N PHE A 26 11.03 15.31 9.28
CA PHE A 26 12.10 14.41 8.84
C PHE A 26 11.58 12.98 8.63
N LEU A 27 10.77 12.47 9.55
CA LEU A 27 10.20 11.12 9.47
C LEU A 27 9.11 11.04 8.41
N TRP A 28 8.34 12.12 8.21
CA TRP A 28 7.30 12.19 7.20
C TRP A 28 7.80 11.81 5.80
N ASN A 29 9.02 12.22 5.41
CA ASN A 29 9.59 11.88 4.11
C ASN A 29 9.65 10.37 3.84
N PHE A 30 9.87 9.56 4.88
CA PHE A 30 9.93 8.11 4.77
C PHE A 30 8.55 7.46 4.75
N HIS A 31 7.52 8.11 5.32
CA HIS A 31 6.15 7.60 5.30
C HIS A 31 5.40 8.02 4.04
N ALA A 32 5.68 9.24 3.55
CA ALA A 32 5.10 9.83 2.35
C ALA A 32 5.28 8.93 1.12
N ILE A 33 6.48 8.35 0.94
CA ILE A 33 6.77 7.44 -0.18
C ILE A 33 5.86 6.19 -0.18
N HIS A 34 5.44 5.71 0.99
CA HIS A 34 4.57 4.55 1.10
C HIS A 34 3.13 4.88 0.68
N HIS A 35 2.68 6.13 0.76
CA HIS A 35 1.37 6.49 0.20
C HIS A 35 1.32 6.28 -1.31
N TRP A 36 2.46 6.45 -1.98
CA TRP A 36 2.57 6.22 -3.42
C TRP A 36 2.34 4.74 -3.79
N HIS A 37 2.74 3.80 -2.93
CA HIS A 37 2.47 2.38 -3.10
C HIS A 37 0.97 2.03 -3.16
N HIS A 38 0.12 2.85 -2.54
CA HIS A 38 -1.34 2.65 -2.57
C HIS A 38 -2.01 3.29 -3.79
N GLY A 39 -1.25 4.00 -4.63
CA GLY A 39 -1.73 4.58 -5.87
C GLY A 39 -2.06 3.50 -6.91
N SER A 40 -3.11 3.72 -7.69
CA SER A 40 -3.54 2.81 -8.76
C SER A 40 -3.16 3.28 -10.16
N GLU A 41 -2.45 4.40 -10.26
CA GLU A 41 -1.90 4.92 -11.51
C GLU A 41 -0.71 4.07 -11.96
N ARG A 42 -0.43 4.04 -13.27
CA ARG A 42 0.61 3.17 -13.85
C ARG A 42 1.99 3.39 -13.22
N GLU A 43 2.33 4.63 -12.88
CA GLU A 43 3.58 4.99 -12.22
C GLU A 43 3.63 4.68 -10.72
N ALA A 44 2.51 4.29 -10.12
CA ALA A 44 2.38 3.90 -8.71
C ALA A 44 2.41 2.37 -8.50
N ILE A 45 2.41 1.59 -9.58
CA ILE A 45 2.37 0.13 -9.54
C ILE A 45 3.78 -0.42 -9.29
N ASP A 46 3.87 -1.43 -8.42
CA ASP A 46 5.09 -2.22 -8.17
C ASP A 46 6.31 -1.41 -7.70
N ILE A 47 6.06 -0.39 -6.88
CA ILE A 47 7.09 0.48 -6.28
C ILE A 47 6.83 0.75 -4.80
N ASN A 48 7.87 1.23 -4.09
CA ASN A 48 7.84 1.62 -2.69
C ASN A 48 7.23 0.57 -1.75
N TYR A 49 7.69 -0.67 -1.85
CA TYR A 49 7.18 -1.82 -1.09
C TYR A 49 7.39 -1.66 0.43
N ALA A 50 8.44 -0.95 0.87
CA ALA A 50 8.72 -0.76 2.28
C ALA A 50 7.87 0.38 2.90
N SER A 51 7.23 0.11 4.05
CA SER A 51 6.32 1.06 4.69
C SER A 51 6.98 2.17 5.52
N HIS A 52 8.21 1.96 6.00
CA HIS A 52 8.88 2.88 6.95
C HIS A 52 10.28 3.28 6.53
N PHE A 53 11.03 2.39 5.88
CA PHE A 53 12.40 2.66 5.44
C PHE A 53 12.59 2.04 4.05
N PRO A 54 12.82 2.84 3.00
CA PRO A 54 12.95 2.37 1.63
C PRO A 54 14.32 1.73 1.35
N ILE A 55 14.98 1.18 2.38
CA ILE A 55 16.30 0.58 2.24
C ILE A 55 16.26 -0.54 1.20
N TYR A 56 15.23 -1.39 1.27
CA TYR A 56 15.03 -2.45 0.28
C TYR A 56 14.62 -1.89 -1.08
N ASP A 57 13.78 -0.85 -1.12
CA ASP A 57 13.40 -0.22 -2.38
C ASP A 57 14.60 0.40 -3.10
N TRP A 58 15.59 0.92 -2.38
CA TRP A 58 16.85 1.37 -2.96
C TRP A 58 17.71 0.21 -3.44
N PHE A 59 17.83 -0.87 -2.65
CA PHE A 59 18.64 -2.02 -3.05
C PHE A 59 18.10 -2.73 -4.29
N PHE A 60 16.78 -2.80 -4.46
CA PHE A 60 16.13 -3.49 -5.56
C PHE A 60 15.64 -2.54 -6.67
N GLY A 61 15.85 -1.23 -6.54
CA GLY A 61 15.51 -0.24 -7.55
C GLY A 61 14.00 0.02 -7.72
N THR A 62 13.18 -0.32 -6.72
CA THR A 62 11.72 -0.10 -6.72
C THR A 62 11.34 1.22 -6.05
N HIS A 63 12.32 2.06 -5.74
CA HIS A 63 12.11 3.36 -5.10
C HIS A 63 11.60 4.42 -6.08
N HIS A 64 10.55 5.13 -5.70
CA HIS A 64 10.00 6.25 -6.45
C HIS A 64 9.76 7.46 -5.54
N LEU A 65 10.27 8.61 -5.95
CA LEU A 65 10.07 9.91 -5.32
C LEU A 65 9.22 10.75 -6.27
N ALA A 66 7.92 10.82 -6.01
CA ALA A 66 7.07 11.75 -6.74
C ALA A 66 7.38 13.17 -6.27
N ASP A 67 7.89 14.01 -7.17
CA ASP A 67 8.15 15.42 -6.89
C ASP A 67 6.83 16.18 -6.73
N LYS A 68 6.34 16.22 -5.48
CA LYS A 68 5.21 17.04 -4.99
C LYS A 68 3.82 16.70 -5.52
N ARG A 69 3.69 15.81 -6.50
CA ARG A 69 2.39 15.25 -6.91
C ARG A 69 2.01 14.11 -5.97
N TRP A 70 0.73 13.98 -5.65
CA TRP A 70 0.15 12.80 -4.97
C TRP A 70 -0.66 11.99 -5.98
N PRO A 71 -0.85 10.67 -5.78
CA PRO A 71 -1.74 9.88 -6.61
C PRO A 71 -3.17 10.44 -6.51
N GLU A 72 -3.82 10.59 -7.65
CA GLU A 72 -5.21 10.98 -7.80
C GLU A 72 -6.15 9.83 -7.43
N THR A 73 -5.72 8.58 -7.71
CA THR A 73 -6.51 7.38 -7.48
C THR A 73 -5.77 6.38 -6.60
N TYR A 74 -6.50 5.83 -5.63
CA TYR A 74 -6.00 4.82 -4.69
C TYR A 74 -6.76 3.51 -4.80
N GLY A 75 -6.09 2.42 -4.48
CA GLY A 75 -6.68 1.09 -4.36
C GLY A 75 -6.25 0.14 -5.48
N VAL A 76 -7.09 -0.85 -5.76
CA VAL A 76 -6.76 -1.90 -6.74
C VAL A 76 -7.18 -1.45 -8.12
N VAL A 77 -6.29 -1.61 -9.10
CA VAL A 77 -6.59 -1.30 -10.50
C VAL A 77 -7.81 -2.07 -10.99
N GLY A 78 -8.71 -1.38 -11.70
CA GLY A 78 -9.87 -1.98 -12.36
C GLY A 78 -11.15 -2.12 -11.52
N ASP A 79 -11.26 -1.47 -10.36
CA ASP A 79 -12.47 -1.43 -9.48
C ASP A 79 -13.12 -2.82 -9.30
N THR A 80 -12.28 -3.85 -9.18
CA THR A 80 -12.72 -5.25 -9.17
C THR A 80 -13.35 -5.67 -7.84
N VAL A 81 -13.10 -4.89 -6.79
CA VAL A 81 -13.49 -5.15 -5.41
C VAL A 81 -14.83 -4.46 -5.13
N PRO A 82 -15.86 -5.21 -4.68
CA PRO A 82 -17.18 -4.62 -4.41
C PRO A 82 -17.12 -3.56 -3.32
N ARG A 83 -17.88 -2.47 -3.47
CA ARG A 83 -18.05 -1.47 -2.40
C ARG A 83 -18.85 -2.02 -1.22
N GLY A 84 -18.54 -1.52 -0.02
CA GLY A 84 -19.23 -1.82 1.23
C GLY A 84 -18.50 -2.86 2.07
N TYR A 85 -18.37 -2.58 3.37
CA TYR A 85 -17.56 -3.36 4.32
C TYR A 85 -17.81 -4.88 4.23
N TRP A 86 -19.05 -5.32 4.39
CA TRP A 86 -19.40 -6.74 4.39
C TRP A 86 -19.16 -7.42 3.04
N ARG A 87 -19.34 -6.70 1.94
CA ARG A 87 -19.10 -7.23 0.60
C ARG A 87 -17.61 -7.41 0.33
N GLN A 88 -16.77 -6.51 0.84
CA GLN A 88 -15.30 -6.64 0.80
C GLN A 88 -14.81 -7.76 1.72
N PHE A 89 -15.34 -7.84 2.94
CA PHE A 89 -14.98 -8.87 3.92
C PHE A 89 -15.27 -10.28 3.40
N LEU A 90 -16.45 -10.48 2.80
CA LEU A 90 -16.85 -11.77 2.23
C LEU A 90 -16.31 -11.99 0.80
N TYR A 91 -15.68 -10.98 0.20
CA TYR A 91 -15.24 -11.03 -1.19
C TYR A 91 -14.31 -12.23 -1.48
N PRO A 92 -13.26 -12.52 -0.67
CA PRO A 92 -12.36 -13.65 -0.91
C PRO A 92 -13.05 -15.02 -0.90
N PHE A 93 -14.21 -15.11 -0.23
CA PHE A 93 -15.01 -16.35 -0.14
C PHE A 93 -16.10 -16.43 -1.22
N SER A 94 -16.22 -15.41 -2.08
CA SER A 94 -17.20 -15.39 -3.16
C SER A 94 -16.66 -16.07 -4.42
N ALA A 95 -17.54 -16.70 -5.21
CA ALA A 95 -17.19 -17.27 -6.50
C ALA A 95 -16.59 -16.24 -7.49
N ARG A 96 -16.81 -14.94 -7.23
CA ARG A 96 -16.30 -13.82 -8.05
C ARG A 96 -14.81 -13.54 -7.82
N TRP A 97 -14.26 -13.89 -6.66
CA TRP A 97 -12.85 -13.70 -6.31
C TRP A 97 -11.87 -14.43 -7.24
N ARG A 98 -12.22 -15.64 -7.71
CA ARG A 98 -11.35 -16.39 -8.63
C ARG A 98 -11.23 -15.75 -10.02
N LYS A 99 -12.22 -14.96 -10.44
CA LYS A 99 -12.24 -14.32 -11.76
C LYS A 99 -11.43 -13.03 -11.81
N THR A 100 -11.24 -12.36 -10.69
CA THR A 100 -10.51 -11.08 -10.60
C THR A 100 -9.01 -11.25 -10.38
N ARG A 101 -8.54 -12.49 -10.21
CA ARG A 101 -7.13 -12.90 -10.24
C ARG A 101 -6.52 -12.96 -11.65
N ALA A 102 -7.27 -12.63 -12.70
CA ALA A 102 -6.71 -12.57 -14.05
C ALA A 102 -5.49 -11.63 -14.06
N PRO A 103 -4.39 -11.98 -14.74
CA PRO A 103 -3.21 -11.13 -14.81
C PRO A 103 -3.63 -9.73 -15.25
N GLN A 104 -3.08 -8.70 -14.61
CA GLN A 104 -3.32 -7.31 -14.95
C GLN A 104 -2.75 -7.04 -16.36
N ALA A 105 -3.52 -7.38 -17.40
CA ALA A 105 -3.11 -7.32 -18.80
C ALA A 105 -2.81 -5.89 -19.30
N HIS A 106 -3.11 -4.86 -18.51
CA HIS A 106 -2.79 -3.47 -18.81
C HIS A 106 -1.34 -3.09 -18.45
N LEU A 107 -0.55 -4.03 -17.91
CA LEU A 107 0.88 -3.85 -17.59
C LEU A 107 1.82 -4.16 -18.77
N THR A 108 1.30 -4.63 -19.91
CA THR A 108 2.12 -5.06 -21.05
C THR A 108 2.29 -4.04 -22.16
N GLU A 109 1.66 -2.85 -22.06
CA GLU A 109 1.90 -1.80 -23.04
C GLU A 109 3.05 -0.89 -22.57
N PRO A 110 4.11 -0.72 -23.38
CA PRO A 110 5.24 0.09 -23.01
C PRO A 110 4.80 1.53 -22.71
N ALA A 111 5.51 2.19 -21.79
CA ALA A 111 5.45 3.64 -21.70
C ALA A 111 6.09 4.20 -22.98
N GLU A 112 5.30 4.90 -23.81
CA GLU A 112 5.81 5.67 -24.95
C GLU A 112 6.78 6.76 -24.51
#